data_AF-A0A955S6T2-F1
#
_entry.id   AF-A0A955S6T2-F1
#
_cell.length_a   1.000
_cell.length_b   1.000
_cell.length_c   1.000
_cell.angle_alpha   90.00
_cell.angle_beta   90.00
_cell.angle_gamma   90.00
#
_symmetry.space_group_name_H-M   'P 1'
#
loop_
_entity.id
_entity.type
_entity.pdbx_description
1 polymer ?
#
loop_
_entity_poly.entity_id
_entity_poly.type
_entity_poly.pdbx_seq_one_letter_code
_entity_poly.pdbx_strand_id
1 'polypeptide(L)'
;MITKLTLAIDDMVIKRAKRYAQKRNLSLSKIVEFYFASLTAENRDGDATLPPITAKLSGMVKIKKIFKEDDVLADALLEKYL
;
A
#
# COMPACT_ATOMS: atom_id res chain seq x y z
N MET A 1 -3.50 16.40 17.99
CA MET A 1 -3.83 15.97 19.37
C MET A 1 -3.76 14.45 19.42
N ILE A 2 -3.18 13.85 20.47
CA ILE A 2 -3.18 12.38 20.66
C ILE A 2 -4.31 12.04 21.63
N THR A 3 -5.28 11.26 21.18
CA THR A 3 -6.43 10.82 21.98
C THR A 3 -6.42 9.30 22.11
N LYS A 4 -6.95 8.78 23.23
CA LYS A 4 -7.08 7.34 23.46
C LYS A 4 -8.48 6.90 23.04
N LEU A 5 -8.54 5.85 22.22
CA LEU A 5 -9.79 5.18 21.82
C LEU A 5 -9.79 3.77 22.44
N THR A 6 -10.83 3.44 23.20
CA THR A 6 -11.01 2.11 23.80
C THR A 6 -12.14 1.40 23.07
N LEU A 7 -11.87 0.19 22.56
CA LEU A 7 -12.83 -0.63 21.81
C LEU A 7 -13.06 -1.95 22.53
N ALA A 8 -14.31 -2.38 22.62
CA ALA A 8 -14.65 -3.74 23.08
C ALA A 8 -14.48 -4.71 21.91
N ILE A 9 -13.55 -5.65 22.04
CA ILE A 9 -13.20 -6.63 21.00
C ILE A 9 -12.96 -7.97 21.67
N ASP A 10 -13.31 -9.05 20.99
CA ASP A 10 -13.03 -10.43 21.40
C ASP A 10 -11.53 -10.68 21.66
N ASP A 11 -11.20 -11.37 22.76
CA ASP A 11 -9.81 -11.63 23.18
C ASP A 11 -9.02 -12.46 22.15
N MET A 12 -9.67 -13.42 21.48
CA MET A 12 -9.04 -14.24 20.45
C MET A 12 -8.69 -13.40 19.22
N VAL A 13 -9.47 -12.36 18.92
CA VAL A 13 -9.13 -11.38 17.87
C VAL A 13 -7.94 -10.54 18.30
N ILE A 14 -7.90 -10.05 19.54
CA ILE A 14 -6.74 -9.27 20.07
C ILE A 14 -5.44 -10.09 19.99
N LYS A 15 -5.48 -11.37 20.38
CA LYS A 15 -4.32 -12.27 20.31
C LYS A 15 -3.82 -12.48 18.87
N ARG A 16 -4.72 -12.63 17.91
CA ARG A 16 -4.37 -12.77 16.48
C ARG A 16 -3.78 -11.46 15.94
N ALA A 17 -4.38 -10.33 16.28
CA ALA A 17 -3.93 -9.03 15.82
C ALA A 17 -2.55 -8.65 16.40
N LYS A 18 -2.27 -8.93 17.68
CA LYS A 18 -0.94 -8.75 18.28
C LYS A 18 0.14 -9.58 17.60
N ARG A 19 -0.14 -10.86 17.30
CA ARG A 19 0.78 -11.73 16.55
C ARG A 19 1.07 -11.19 15.15
N TYR A 20 0.04 -10.71 14.46
CA TYR A 20 0.22 -10.08 13.15
C TYR A 20 1.08 -8.82 13.21
N ALA A 21 0.81 -7.95 14.20
CA ALA A 21 1.55 -6.70 14.40
C ALA A 21 3.04 -6.97 14.68
N GLN A 22 3.35 -7.93 15.55
CA GLN A 22 4.71 -8.35 15.87
C GLN A 22 5.45 -8.91 14.64
N LYS A 23 4.79 -9.78 13.85
CA LYS A 23 5.38 -10.33 12.61
C LYS A 23 5.76 -9.25 11.60
N ARG A 24 5.05 -8.12 11.60
CA ARG A 24 5.30 -6.99 10.69
C ARG A 24 6.12 -5.86 11.31
N ASN A 25 6.62 -6.01 12.54
CA ASN A 25 7.29 -4.94 13.30
C ASN A 25 6.46 -3.64 13.36
N LEU A 26 5.14 -3.77 13.50
CA LEU A 26 4.20 -2.65 13.62
C LEU A 26 3.49 -2.69 14.96
N SER A 27 3.07 -1.53 15.47
CA SER A 27 2.18 -1.47 16.63
C SER A 27 0.73 -1.70 16.21
N LEU A 28 -0.06 -2.24 17.13
CA LEU A 28 -1.49 -2.45 16.89
C LEU A 28 -2.24 -1.12 16.68
N SER A 29 -1.85 -0.06 17.40
CA SER A 29 -2.38 1.29 17.22
C SER A 29 -2.11 1.82 15.81
N LYS A 30 -0.92 1.58 15.25
CA LYS A 30 -0.57 2.01 13.89
C LYS A 30 -1.44 1.34 12.83
N ILE A 31 -1.71 0.04 13.01
CA ILE A 31 -2.59 -0.72 12.10
C ILE A 31 -4.00 -0.15 12.11
N VAL A 32 -4.54 0.12 13.30
CA VAL A 32 -5.89 0.67 13.46
C VAL A 32 -5.99 2.11 12.94
N GLU A 33 -4.97 2.95 13.19
CA GLU A 33 -4.86 4.29 12.58
C GLU A 33 -4.93 4.21 11.05
N PHE A 34 -4.15 3.33 10.43
CA PHE A 34 -4.18 3.18 8.97
C PHE A 34 -5.53 2.70 8.46
N TYR A 35 -6.18 1.80 9.18
CA TYR A 35 -7.50 1.33 8.80
C TYR A 35 -8.53 2.45 8.85
N PHE A 36 -8.59 3.22 9.95
CA PHE A 36 -9.50 4.37 10.03
C PHE A 36 -9.18 5.42 8.97
N ALA A 37 -7.91 5.75 8.76
CA ALA A 37 -7.50 6.66 7.70
C ALA A 37 -7.91 6.17 6.30
N SER A 38 -7.91 4.85 6.07
CA SER A 38 -8.38 4.26 4.82
C SER A 38 -9.90 4.31 4.67
N LEU A 39 -10.66 4.27 5.77
CA LEU A 39 -12.13 4.38 5.73
C LEU A 39 -12.59 5.83 5.56
N THR A 40 -11.87 6.78 6.17
CA THR A 40 -12.19 8.22 6.09
C THR A 40 -11.44 8.92 4.97
N ALA A 41 -10.65 8.19 4.18
CA ALA A 41 -10.18 8.68 2.90
C ALA A 41 -11.42 8.75 2.00
N GLU A 42 -12.11 9.88 2.05
CA GLU A 42 -13.22 10.20 1.16
C GLU A 42 -12.85 9.78 -0.26
N ASN A 43 -13.77 9.06 -0.90
CA ASN A 43 -13.79 8.92 -2.35
C ASN A 43 -13.75 10.35 -2.92
N ARG A 44 -12.55 10.85 -3.22
CA ARG A 44 -12.39 11.90 -4.20
C ARG A 44 -12.75 11.24 -5.52
N ASP A 45 -14.05 11.21 -5.79
CA ASP A 45 -14.61 10.91 -7.08
C ASP A 45 -13.79 11.69 -8.12
N GLY A 46 -12.97 10.97 -8.88
CA GLY A 46 -12.24 11.55 -10.00
C GLY A 46 -10.81 11.09 -10.21
N ASP A 47 -10.15 10.42 -9.26
CA ASP A 47 -8.78 9.96 -9.54
C ASP A 47 -8.49 8.64 -8.85
N ALA A 48 -7.90 7.71 -9.58
CA ALA A 48 -7.51 6.38 -9.12
C ALA A 48 -6.34 6.49 -8.13
N THR A 49 -6.55 7.17 -7.00
CA THR A 49 -5.50 7.40 -6.00
C THR A 49 -5.27 6.11 -5.26
N LEU A 50 -4.18 5.45 -5.66
CA LEU A 50 -3.61 4.29 -4.97
C LEU A 50 -3.65 4.50 -3.45
N PRO A 51 -3.99 3.47 -2.65
CA PRO A 51 -3.93 3.53 -1.19
C PRO A 51 -2.63 4.20 -0.68
N PRO A 52 -2.63 4.87 0.49
CA PRO A 52 -1.50 5.70 0.93
C PRO A 52 -0.15 4.98 0.94
N ILE A 53 -0.14 3.67 1.22
CA ILE A 53 1.06 2.84 1.19
C ILE A 53 1.53 2.55 -0.24
N THR A 54 0.60 2.25 -1.16
CA THR A 54 0.89 2.02 -2.58
C THR A 54 1.25 3.31 -3.31
N ALA A 55 0.68 4.47 -2.93
CA ALA A 55 1.09 5.77 -3.46
C ALA A 55 2.53 6.12 -3.03
N LYS A 56 2.87 5.89 -1.75
CA LYS A 56 4.25 6.04 -1.26
C LYS A 56 5.22 5.10 -1.96
N LEU A 57 4.82 3.85 -2.21
CA LEU A 57 5.65 2.87 -2.92
C LEU A 57 5.79 3.21 -4.41
N SER A 58 4.71 3.66 -5.06
CA SER A 58 4.69 4.06 -6.47
C SER A 58 5.63 5.23 -6.75
N GLY A 59 5.79 6.16 -5.81
CA GLY A 59 6.73 7.28 -5.94
C GLY A 59 8.19 6.93 -5.63
N MET A 60 8.46 5.78 -4.98
CA MET A 60 9.83 5.33 -4.68
C MET A 60 10.50 4.70 -5.89
N VAL A 61 9.73 4.07 -6.78
CA VAL A 61 10.23 3.59 -8.06
C VAL A 61 10.14 4.73 -9.07
N LYS A 62 11.21 5.53 -9.18
CA LYS A 62 11.38 6.40 -10.35
C LYS A 62 11.59 5.52 -11.57
N ILE A 63 10.51 5.15 -12.25
CA ILE A 63 10.57 4.54 -13.58
C ILE A 63 11.16 5.62 -14.49
N LYS A 64 12.49 5.60 -14.66
CA LYS A 64 13.24 6.62 -15.42
C LYS A 64 13.02 6.53 -16.93
N LYS A 65 12.27 5.54 -17.40
CA LYS A 65 11.80 5.44 -18.77
C LYS A 65 10.47 4.72 -18.75
N ILE A 66 9.40 5.43 -19.09
CA ILE A 66 8.29 4.77 -19.78
C ILE A 66 8.94 4.31 -21.09
N PHE A 67 9.39 3.06 -21.14
CA PHE A 67 9.76 2.47 -22.42
C PHE A 67 8.46 2.45 -23.23
N LYS A 68 8.44 3.11 -24.39
CA LYS A 68 7.34 2.91 -25.32
C LYS A 68 7.32 1.43 -25.63
N GLU A 69 6.17 0.77 -25.53
CA GLU A 69 6.01 -0.66 -25.82
C GLU A 69 6.67 -1.04 -27.15
N ASP A 70 6.60 -0.13 -28.12
CA ASP A 70 7.19 -0.25 -29.45
C ASP A 70 8.72 -0.45 -29.42
N ASP A 71 9.44 0.24 -28.53
CA ASP A 71 10.89 0.17 -28.44
C ASP A 71 11.35 -1.17 -27.84
N VAL A 72 10.63 -1.66 -26.81
CA VAL A 72 10.92 -2.97 -26.18
C VAL A 72 10.62 -4.12 -27.13
N LEU A 73 9.51 -4.01 -27.87
CA LEU A 73 9.13 -5.01 -28.86
C LEU A 73 10.13 -5.05 -30.03
N ALA A 74 10.59 -3.90 -30.50
CA ALA A 74 11.60 -3.82 -31.56
C ALA A 74 12.93 -4.44 -31.14
N ASP A 75 13.43 -4.12 -29.95
CA ASP A 75 14.67 -4.70 -29.40
C ASP A 75 14.56 -6.23 -29.24
N ALA A 76 13.44 -6.71 -28.69
CA ALA A 76 13.20 -8.15 -28.51
C ALA A 76 13.09 -8.92 -29.84
N LEU A 77 12.53 -8.28 -30.88
CA LEU A 77 12.47 -8.87 -32.21
C LEU A 77 13.85 -8.87 -32.88
N LEU A 78 14.63 -7.79 -32.75
CA LEU A 78 16.00 -7.74 -33.27
C LEU A 78 16.88 -8.83 -32.64
N GLU A 79 16.81 -9.02 -31.33
CA GLU A 79 17.61 -10.04 -30.62
C GLU A 79 17.20 -11.48 -30.98
N LYS A 80 15.93 -11.71 -31.34
CA LYS A 80 15.42 -13.03 -31.73
C LYS A 80 15.79 -13.42 -33.16
N TYR A 81 15.99 -12.44 -34.04
CA TYR A 81 16.22 -12.66 -35.47
C TYR A 81 17.64 -12.27 -35.94
N LEU A 82 18.53 -11.86 -35.02
CA LEU A 82 19.98 -11.95 -35.17
C LEU A 82 20.49 -13.30 -34.65
#